data_AF-A0A409YUN3-F1
#
_entry.id   AF-A0A409YUN3-F1
#
_cell.length_a   1.000
_cell.length_b   1.000
_cell.length_c   1.000
_cell.angle_alpha   90.00
_cell.angle_beta   90.00
_cell.angle_gamma   90.00
#
_symmetry.space_group_name_H-M   'P 1'
#
loop_
_entity.id
_entity.type
_entity.pdbx_description
1 polymer ?
#
loop_
_entity_poly.entity_id
_entity_poly.type
_entity_poly.pdbx_seq_one_letter_code
_entity_poly.pdbx_strand_id
1 'polypeptide(L)'
;MYKPIPAIWCCDNCQPARFTVENVYNMDAPGLRCGKKKKISKAEEAAVRAFLNEWRDVLYHEFYSSGGGGLSLATLMSNKVIEQIMTCGEQPRSLTELARHTQWALILDHNTSQLNSWGEKFMAALNNFYDQLELREAREQVAQAYIDWMKEIIGAEEFYRANTLKDFTNLTPSTYNSDAEEDCHNMITIKDFIILTSKEYD
;
A
#
# COMPACT_ATOMS: atom_id res chain seq x y z
N MET A 1 39.79 -19.42 30.39
CA MET A 1 39.60 -20.80 29.88
C MET A 1 38.13 -21.15 29.98
N TYR A 2 37.47 -21.40 28.86
CA TYR A 2 36.04 -21.72 28.79
C TYR A 2 35.77 -23.14 29.32
N LYS A 3 34.61 -23.36 29.95
CA LYS A 3 34.22 -24.67 30.53
C LYS A 3 33.22 -25.37 29.60
N PRO A 4 33.43 -26.65 29.25
CA PRO A 4 32.45 -27.42 28.48
C PRO A 4 31.16 -27.61 29.29
N ILE A 5 30.01 -27.65 28.62
CA ILE A 5 28.71 -27.94 29.24
C ILE A 5 28.48 -29.46 29.18
N PRO A 6 28.44 -30.17 30.31
CA PRO A 6 28.18 -31.60 30.30
C PRO A 6 26.74 -31.90 29.89
N ALA A 7 26.54 -32.98 29.13
CA ALA A 7 25.26 -33.62 28.81
C ALA A 7 24.33 -32.95 27.77
N ILE A 8 24.77 -31.94 27.01
CA ILE A 8 23.98 -31.38 25.90
C ILE A 8 24.59 -31.81 24.56
N TRP A 9 23.80 -32.50 23.74
CA TRP A 9 24.21 -33.05 22.44
C TRP A 9 23.39 -32.38 21.34
N CYS A 10 24.03 -31.76 20.35
CA CYS A 10 23.34 -31.18 19.19
C CYS A 10 22.88 -32.24 18.18
N CYS A 11 23.65 -33.32 18.05
CA CYS A 11 23.34 -34.50 17.27
C CYS A 11 24.30 -35.64 17.69
N ASP A 12 24.06 -36.85 17.17
CA ASP A 12 24.85 -38.05 17.51
C ASP A 12 26.33 -37.97 17.10
N ASN A 13 26.69 -37.04 16.21
CA ASN A 13 28.05 -36.83 15.73
C ASN A 13 28.79 -35.68 16.47
N CYS A 14 28.09 -34.93 17.33
CA CYS A 14 28.69 -33.88 18.14
C CYS A 14 29.40 -34.49 19.36
N GLN A 15 30.73 -34.28 19.50
CA GLN A 15 31.47 -34.62 20.73
C GLN A 15 31.53 -33.38 21.65
N PRO A 16 30.73 -33.28 22.73
CA PRO A 16 30.60 -32.05 23.51
C PRO A 16 31.93 -31.56 24.13
N ALA A 17 32.85 -32.49 24.40
CA ALA A 17 34.18 -32.19 24.94
C ALA A 17 35.12 -31.48 23.94
N ARG A 18 34.81 -31.49 22.64
CA ARG A 18 35.64 -30.91 21.57
C ARG A 18 35.20 -29.52 21.13
N PHE A 19 34.03 -29.06 21.56
CA PHE A 19 33.51 -27.75 21.18
C PHE A 19 33.53 -26.83 22.40
N THR A 20 34.35 -25.78 22.33
CA THR A 20 34.29 -24.69 23.30
C THR A 20 32.99 -23.93 23.10
N VAL A 21 32.06 -24.08 24.03
CA VAL A 21 30.83 -23.28 24.04
C VAL A 21 31.18 -21.93 24.67
N GLU A 22 31.15 -20.88 23.86
CA GLU A 22 31.13 -19.52 24.39
C GLU A 22 29.71 -19.22 24.89
N ASN A 23 29.59 -18.84 26.16
CA ASN A 23 28.35 -18.26 26.65
C ASN A 23 28.22 -16.87 26.01
N VAL A 24 27.52 -16.80 24.89
CA VAL A 24 27.09 -15.53 24.32
C VAL A 24 25.97 -15.01 25.21
N TYR A 25 26.33 -14.21 26.21
CA TYR A 25 25.36 -13.39 26.89
C TYR A 25 24.92 -12.34 25.87
N ASN A 26 23.75 -12.55 25.27
CA ASN A 26 23.00 -11.43 24.72
C ASN A 26 22.66 -10.55 25.93
N MET A 27 23.55 -9.61 26.26
CA MET A 27 23.12 -8.44 27.00
C MET A 27 22.04 -7.85 26.12
N ASP A 28 20.79 -7.92 26.56
CA ASP A 28 19.66 -7.36 25.83
C ASP A 28 20.08 -5.94 25.42
N ALA A 29 20.40 -5.77 24.13
CA ALA A 29 20.76 -4.46 23.62
C ALA A 29 19.58 -3.56 23.98
N PRO A 30 19.82 -2.41 24.66
CA PRO A 30 18.78 -1.61 25.30
C PRO A 30 17.61 -1.49 24.32
N GLY A 31 16.50 -2.14 24.69
CA GLY A 31 15.52 -2.68 23.75
C GLY A 31 15.34 -1.78 22.54
N LEU A 32 15.87 -2.22 21.39
CA LEU A 32 15.49 -1.68 20.09
C LEU A 32 13.96 -1.73 20.08
N ARG A 33 13.34 -0.58 20.34
CA ARG A 33 11.89 -0.44 20.26
C ARG A 33 11.58 -0.81 18.82
N CYS A 34 11.13 -2.04 18.60
CA CYS A 34 10.62 -2.45 17.32
C CYS A 34 9.60 -1.38 16.95
N GLY A 35 9.92 -0.58 15.93
CA GLY A 35 9.02 0.44 15.44
C GLY A 35 7.66 -0.22 15.23
N LYS A 36 6.58 0.47 15.63
CA LYS A 36 5.24 -0.06 15.36
C LYS A 36 5.15 -0.30 13.85
N LYS A 37 5.07 -1.57 13.44
CA LYS A 37 4.94 -1.94 12.04
C LYS A 37 3.75 -1.19 11.46
N LYS A 38 3.94 -0.52 10.31
CA LYS A 38 2.83 0.13 9.60
C LYS A 38 1.81 -0.96 9.29
N LYS A 39 0.57 -0.75 9.73
CA LYS A 39 -0.53 -1.69 9.44
C LYS A 39 -0.93 -1.47 7.99
N ILE A 40 -0.61 -2.43 7.12
CA ILE A 40 -1.02 -2.43 5.72
C ILE A 40 -2.52 -2.73 5.65
N SER A 41 -3.22 -2.08 4.72
CA SER A 41 -4.64 -2.37 4.48
C SER A 41 -4.79 -3.75 3.82
N LYS A 42 -5.88 -4.50 4.12
CA LYS A 42 -6.12 -5.81 3.48
C LYS A 42 -6.21 -5.72 1.95
N ALA A 43 -6.67 -4.59 1.43
CA ALA A 43 -6.74 -4.34 0.00
C ALA A 43 -5.34 -4.20 -0.63
N GLU A 44 -4.44 -3.48 0.03
CA GLU A 44 -3.05 -3.35 -0.39
C GLU A 44 -2.30 -4.68 -0.29
N GLU A 45 -2.48 -5.45 0.80
CA GLU A 45 -1.92 -6.80 0.92
C GLU A 45 -2.37 -7.72 -0.23
N ALA A 46 -3.66 -7.68 -0.58
CA ALA A 46 -4.20 -8.46 -1.68
C ALA A 46 -3.63 -8.03 -3.04
N ALA A 47 -3.47 -6.72 -3.26
CA ALA A 47 -2.88 -6.17 -4.48
C ALA A 47 -1.41 -6.58 -4.64
N VAL A 48 -0.60 -6.44 -3.58
CA VAL A 48 0.81 -6.87 -3.56
C VAL A 48 0.90 -8.37 -3.83
N ARG A 49 0.04 -9.18 -3.21
CA ARG A 49 0.00 -10.63 -3.43
C ARG A 49 -0.34 -10.98 -4.88
N ALA A 50 -1.33 -10.30 -5.47
CA ALA A 50 -1.71 -10.51 -6.86
C ALA A 50 -0.54 -10.19 -7.81
N PHE A 51 0.10 -9.03 -7.63
CA PHE A 51 1.28 -8.63 -8.39
C PHE A 51 2.41 -9.66 -8.28
N LEU A 52 2.75 -10.12 -7.07
CA LEU A 52 3.82 -11.10 -6.88
C LEU A 52 3.49 -12.48 -7.46
N ASN A 53 2.21 -12.87 -7.49
CA ASN A 53 1.77 -14.09 -8.16
C ASN A 53 1.90 -13.97 -9.68
N GLU A 54 1.43 -12.87 -10.26
CA GLU A 54 1.57 -12.61 -11.69
C GLU A 54 3.05 -12.59 -12.10
N TRP A 55 3.90 -11.97 -11.28
CA TRP A 55 5.31 -11.88 -11.59
C TRP A 55 6.03 -13.23 -11.46
N ARG A 56 5.56 -14.09 -10.57
CA ARG A 56 5.99 -15.49 -10.49
C ARG A 56 5.65 -16.27 -11.77
N ASP A 57 4.51 -15.99 -12.38
CA ASP A 57 4.11 -16.60 -13.65
C ASP A 57 5.01 -16.14 -14.80
N VAL A 58 5.36 -14.85 -14.84
CA VAL A 58 6.31 -14.36 -15.87
C VAL A 58 7.69 -14.98 -15.70
N LEU A 59 8.20 -15.11 -14.47
CA LEU A 59 9.45 -15.84 -14.22
C LEU A 59 9.36 -17.28 -14.74
N TYR A 60 8.23 -17.95 -14.52
CA TYR A 60 8.03 -19.31 -15.01
C TYR A 60 8.07 -19.38 -16.54
N HIS A 61 7.36 -18.49 -17.22
CA HIS A 61 7.35 -18.44 -18.68
C HIS A 61 8.72 -18.17 -19.28
N GLU A 62 9.55 -17.35 -18.62
CA GLU A 62 10.90 -17.12 -19.12
C GLU A 62 11.83 -18.32 -18.87
N PHE A 63 11.89 -18.83 -17.64
CA PHE A 63 12.80 -19.94 -17.31
C PHE A 63 12.39 -21.26 -17.95
N TYR A 64 11.10 -21.45 -18.24
CA TYR A 64 10.52 -22.68 -18.79
C TYR A 64 9.68 -22.42 -20.04
N SER A 65 10.21 -21.61 -20.97
CA SER A 65 9.56 -21.27 -22.24
C SER A 65 9.13 -22.47 -23.10
N SER A 66 9.76 -23.63 -22.91
CA SER A 66 9.44 -24.88 -23.62
C SER A 66 8.27 -25.69 -23.04
N GLY A 67 7.64 -25.24 -21.95
CA GLY A 67 6.41 -25.84 -21.40
C GLY A 67 6.55 -27.24 -20.80
N GLY A 68 7.77 -27.82 -20.77
CA GLY A 68 8.04 -29.17 -20.29
C GLY A 68 8.46 -29.28 -18.82
N GLY A 69 8.45 -28.17 -18.07
CA GLY A 69 8.96 -28.13 -16.70
C GLY A 69 7.90 -28.54 -15.67
N GLY A 70 8.03 -29.74 -15.08
CA GLY A 70 7.24 -30.19 -13.93
C GLY A 70 7.56 -29.49 -12.60
N LEU A 71 8.19 -28.31 -12.66
CA LEU A 71 8.54 -27.52 -11.48
C LEU A 71 7.35 -26.66 -11.06
N SER A 72 7.08 -26.68 -9.76
CA SER A 72 6.05 -25.82 -9.18
C SER A 72 6.49 -24.36 -9.24
N LEU A 73 5.55 -23.46 -9.51
CA LEU A 73 5.75 -22.01 -9.41
C LEU A 73 6.33 -21.60 -8.05
N ALA A 74 5.98 -22.32 -6.99
CA ALA A 74 6.49 -22.09 -5.64
C ALA A 74 8.00 -22.33 -5.49
N THR A 75 8.63 -23.06 -6.42
CA THR A 75 10.08 -23.25 -6.46
C THR A 75 10.81 -21.98 -6.90
N LEU A 76 10.21 -21.20 -7.82
CA LEU A 76 10.80 -19.94 -8.29
C LEU A 76 10.67 -18.83 -7.25
N MET A 77 9.46 -18.67 -6.71
CA MET A 77 9.18 -17.75 -5.63
C MET A 77 8.29 -18.45 -4.62
N SER A 78 8.86 -18.76 -3.44
CA SER A 78 8.10 -19.45 -2.41
C SER A 78 6.99 -18.56 -1.85
N ASN A 79 5.88 -19.16 -1.42
CA ASN A 79 4.79 -18.43 -0.77
C ASN A 79 5.29 -17.68 0.49
N LYS A 80 6.32 -18.19 1.15
CA LYS A 80 6.98 -17.52 2.28
C LYS A 80 7.61 -16.18 1.87
N VAL A 81 8.29 -16.12 0.72
CA VAL A 81 8.87 -14.87 0.20
C VAL A 81 7.76 -13.85 -0.05
N ILE A 82 6.66 -14.28 -0.68
CA ILE A 82 5.49 -13.41 -0.93
C ILE A 82 4.86 -12.92 0.36
N GLU A 83 4.62 -13.81 1.31
CA GLU A 83 4.07 -13.46 2.62
C GLU A 83 4.99 -12.48 3.36
N GLN A 84 6.31 -12.68 3.30
CA GLN A 84 7.27 -11.76 3.93
C GLN A 84 7.23 -10.38 3.29
N ILE A 85 7.23 -10.28 1.96
CA ILE A 85 7.15 -8.98 1.25
C ILE A 85 5.81 -8.29 1.53
N MET A 86 4.71 -9.03 1.49
CA MET A 86 3.37 -8.48 1.73
C MET A 86 3.16 -8.01 3.17
N THR A 87 3.72 -8.72 4.16
CA THR A 87 3.48 -8.42 5.58
C THR A 87 4.56 -7.52 6.21
N CYS A 88 5.62 -7.19 5.49
CA CYS A 88 6.72 -6.42 6.08
C CYS A 88 6.32 -5.00 6.52
N GLY A 89 5.25 -4.42 5.95
CA GLY A 89 4.83 -3.07 6.31
C GLY A 89 5.60 -1.96 5.58
N GLU A 90 6.75 -2.33 5.02
CA GLU A 90 7.66 -1.46 4.29
C GLU A 90 7.51 -1.74 2.79
N GLN A 91 7.78 -0.73 1.96
CA GLN A 91 7.82 -0.89 0.51
C GLN A 91 9.30 -0.92 0.11
N PRO A 92 9.92 -2.11 0.02
CA PRO A 92 11.36 -2.19 -0.22
C PRO A 92 11.69 -1.59 -1.59
N ARG A 93 12.44 -0.49 -1.60
CA ARG A 93 12.85 0.22 -2.83
C ARG A 93 14.24 -0.19 -3.31
N SER A 94 14.99 -0.86 -2.44
CA SER A 94 16.37 -1.31 -2.68
C SER A 94 16.60 -2.77 -2.29
N LEU A 95 17.67 -3.37 -2.81
CA LEU A 95 18.07 -4.73 -2.45
C LEU A 95 18.32 -4.88 -0.94
N THR A 96 18.97 -3.90 -0.33
CA THR A 96 19.32 -3.94 1.09
C THR A 96 18.08 -3.91 1.98
N GLU A 97 17.04 -3.17 1.58
CA GLU A 97 15.75 -3.18 2.25
C GLU A 97 15.02 -4.51 2.06
N LEU A 98 14.98 -5.03 0.83
CA LEU A 98 14.36 -6.33 0.54
C LEU A 98 15.02 -7.46 1.34
N ALA A 99 16.35 -7.47 1.41
CA ALA A 99 17.14 -8.48 2.10
C ALA A 99 16.93 -8.50 3.63
N ARG A 100 16.44 -7.39 4.22
CA ARG A 100 16.06 -7.35 5.65
C ARG A 100 14.80 -8.16 5.92
N HIS A 101 13.92 -8.28 4.93
CA HIS A 101 12.60 -8.89 5.09
C HIS A 101 12.54 -10.32 4.53
N THR A 102 13.27 -10.59 3.46
CA THR A 102 13.26 -11.90 2.81
C THR A 102 14.62 -12.28 2.24
N GLN A 103 14.95 -13.57 2.30
CA GLN A 103 16.13 -14.13 1.65
C GLN A 103 15.68 -14.89 0.41
N TRP A 104 15.73 -14.22 -0.73
CA TRP A 104 15.36 -14.82 -2.00
C TRP A 104 16.60 -15.01 -2.88
N ALA A 105 17.16 -16.22 -2.84
CA ALA A 105 18.43 -16.52 -3.52
C ALA A 105 18.36 -16.38 -5.05
N LEU A 106 17.18 -16.55 -5.66
CA LEU A 106 17.02 -16.56 -7.13
C LEU A 106 17.36 -15.21 -7.78
N ILE A 107 17.16 -14.10 -7.06
CA ILE A 107 17.42 -12.74 -7.58
C ILE A 107 18.84 -12.25 -7.31
N LEU A 108 19.66 -13.04 -6.62
CA LEU A 108 21.03 -12.70 -6.25
C LEU A 108 22.03 -13.46 -7.13
N ASP A 109 23.12 -12.79 -7.49
CA ASP A 109 24.32 -13.45 -7.98
C ASP A 109 25.13 -13.97 -6.78
N HIS A 110 25.34 -15.28 -6.73
CA HIS A 110 26.05 -15.97 -5.66
C HIS A 110 27.51 -15.50 -5.48
N ASN A 111 28.14 -14.96 -6.52
CA ASN A 111 29.54 -14.56 -6.46
C ASN A 111 29.70 -13.13 -5.93
N THR A 112 28.79 -12.23 -6.30
CA THR A 112 28.91 -10.79 -6.03
C THR A 112 27.99 -10.34 -4.90
N SER A 113 27.00 -11.16 -4.52
CA SER A 113 25.91 -10.77 -3.62
C SER A 113 25.12 -9.55 -4.11
N GLN A 114 25.16 -9.26 -5.41
CA GLN A 114 24.38 -8.21 -6.06
C GLN A 114 23.14 -8.80 -6.72
N LEU A 115 22.21 -7.94 -7.15
CA LEU A 115 21.10 -8.37 -7.98
C LEU A 115 21.65 -8.94 -9.29
N ASN A 116 21.14 -10.10 -9.69
CA ASN A 116 21.32 -10.53 -11.07
C ASN A 116 20.32 -9.78 -11.98
N SER A 117 20.40 -10.01 -13.30
CA SER A 117 19.52 -9.33 -14.27
C SER A 117 18.02 -9.54 -14.00
N TRP A 118 17.63 -10.67 -13.40
CA TRP A 118 16.25 -10.94 -12.98
C TRP A 118 15.88 -10.16 -11.73
N GLY A 119 16.79 -10.07 -10.77
CA GLY A 119 16.63 -9.25 -9.59
C GLY A 119 16.45 -7.77 -9.92
N GLU A 120 17.21 -7.25 -10.87
CA GLU A 120 17.08 -5.86 -11.34
C GLU A 120 15.70 -5.61 -11.98
N LYS A 121 15.28 -6.48 -12.91
CA LYS A 121 13.94 -6.42 -13.52
C LYS A 121 12.84 -6.52 -12.46
N PHE A 122 13.00 -7.42 -11.50
CA PHE A 122 12.06 -7.59 -10.40
C PHE A 122 11.95 -6.33 -9.54
N MET A 123 13.07 -5.76 -9.12
CA MET A 123 13.08 -4.54 -8.31
C MET A 123 12.50 -3.36 -9.07
N ALA A 124 12.78 -3.22 -10.36
CA ALA A 124 12.18 -2.18 -11.19
C ALA A 124 10.66 -2.33 -11.30
N ALA A 125 10.17 -3.55 -11.54
CA ALA A 125 8.73 -3.84 -11.60
C ALA A 125 8.04 -3.60 -10.25
N LEU A 126 8.66 -4.04 -9.16
CA LEU A 126 8.14 -3.85 -7.80
C LEU A 126 8.08 -2.36 -7.42
N ASN A 127 9.11 -1.58 -7.76
CA ASN A 127 9.14 -0.14 -7.52
C ASN A 127 8.05 0.58 -8.30
N ASN A 128 7.91 0.29 -9.60
CA ASN A 128 6.84 0.86 -10.42
C ASN A 128 5.44 0.50 -9.88
N PHE A 129 5.26 -0.74 -9.41
CA PHE A 129 4.00 -1.16 -8.79
C PHE A 129 3.69 -0.35 -7.52
N TYR A 130 4.68 -0.14 -6.64
CA TYR A 130 4.49 0.69 -5.45
C TYR A 130 4.21 2.15 -5.79
N ASP A 131 4.87 2.73 -6.80
CA ASP A 131 4.60 4.10 -7.25
C ASP A 131 3.16 4.27 -7.74
N GLN A 132 2.62 3.25 -8.42
CA GLN A 132 1.21 3.24 -8.84
C GLN A 132 0.25 3.13 -7.66
N LEU A 133 0.59 2.37 -6.62
CA LEU A 133 -0.21 2.30 -5.40
C LEU A 133 -0.23 3.64 -4.66
N GLU A 134 0.92 4.28 -4.50
CA GLU A 134 1.03 5.61 -3.88
C GLU A 134 0.25 6.66 -4.67
N LEU A 135 0.35 6.63 -6.00
CA LEU A 135 -0.42 7.55 -6.87
C LEU A 135 -1.93 7.33 -6.73
N ARG A 136 -2.38 6.07 -6.62
CA ARG A 136 -3.79 5.75 -6.39
C ARG A 136 -4.27 6.28 -5.04
N GLU A 137 -3.50 6.04 -3.98
CA GLU A 137 -3.82 6.55 -2.63
C GLU A 137 -3.89 8.08 -2.62
N ALA A 138 -2.96 8.77 -3.29
CA ALA A 138 -2.98 10.23 -3.40
C ALA A 138 -4.21 10.74 -4.15
N ARG A 139 -4.62 10.07 -5.24
CA ARG A 139 -5.85 10.43 -5.99
C ARG A 139 -7.10 10.25 -5.14
N GLU A 140 -7.20 9.15 -4.40
CA GLU A 140 -8.31 8.89 -3.49
C GLU A 140 -8.41 9.95 -2.39
N GLN A 141 -7.28 10.36 -1.82
CA GLN A 141 -7.25 11.45 -0.82
C GLN A 141 -7.71 12.79 -1.39
N VAL A 142 -7.28 13.15 -2.60
CA VAL A 142 -7.72 14.38 -3.28
C VAL A 142 -9.21 14.33 -3.59
N ALA A 143 -9.71 13.21 -4.11
CA ALA A 143 -11.14 13.02 -4.38
C ALA A 143 -11.98 13.14 -3.10
N GLN A 144 -11.51 12.53 -2.01
CA GLN A 144 -12.18 12.60 -0.71
C GLN A 144 -12.20 14.03 -0.16
N ALA A 145 -11.07 14.75 -0.23
CA ALA A 145 -10.99 16.15 0.18
C ALA A 145 -11.94 17.05 -0.63
N TYR A 146 -12.04 16.81 -1.95
CA TYR A 146 -12.99 17.51 -2.81
C TYR A 146 -14.45 17.22 -2.41
N ILE A 147 -14.80 15.96 -2.14
CA ILE A 147 -16.14 15.58 -1.68
C ILE A 147 -16.48 16.28 -0.36
N ASP A 148 -15.54 16.32 0.58
CA ASP A 148 -15.78 16.94 1.89
C ASP A 148 -15.91 18.46 1.79
N TRP A 149 -15.10 19.10 0.94
CA TRP A 149 -15.25 20.52 0.61
C TRP A 149 -16.61 20.84 -0.06
N MET A 150 -17.06 20.00 -1.00
CA MET A 150 -18.37 20.16 -1.64
C MET A 150 -19.53 20.04 -0.63
N LYS A 151 -19.43 19.12 0.34
CA LYS A 151 -20.44 18.99 1.41
C LYS A 151 -20.50 20.24 2.30
N GLU A 152 -19.36 20.85 2.59
CA GLU A 152 -19.30 22.09 3.37
C GLU A 152 -20.01 23.24 2.63
N ILE A 153 -19.75 23.39 1.33
CA ILE A 153 -20.42 24.41 0.50
C ILE A 153 -21.92 24.20 0.44
N ILE A 154 -22.36 22.98 0.12
CA ILE A 154 -23.80 22.67 0.04
C ILE A 154 -24.47 22.88 1.40
N GLY A 155 -23.85 22.44 2.49
CA GLY A 155 -24.36 22.66 3.84
C GLY A 155 -24.45 24.15 4.20
N ALA A 156 -23.48 24.96 3.76
CA ALA A 156 -23.52 26.42 3.93
C ALA A 156 -24.66 27.04 3.11
N GLU A 157 -24.85 26.63 1.84
CA GLU A 157 -25.95 27.12 1.00
C GLU A 157 -27.32 26.79 1.60
N GLU A 158 -27.51 25.57 2.11
CA GLU A 158 -28.74 25.19 2.80
C GLU A 158 -29.00 26.05 4.03
N PHE A 159 -27.95 26.36 4.81
CA PHE A 159 -28.03 27.27 5.95
C PHE A 159 -28.43 28.70 5.53
N TYR A 160 -27.80 29.25 4.50
CA TYR A 160 -28.14 30.59 4.00
C TYR A 160 -29.55 30.66 3.44
N ARG A 161 -30.00 29.62 2.72
CA ARG A 161 -31.37 29.52 2.18
C ARG A 161 -32.41 29.43 3.30
N ALA A 162 -32.13 28.68 4.36
CA ALA A 162 -33.02 28.55 5.51
C ALA A 162 -33.16 29.87 6.29
N ASN A 163 -32.10 30.68 6.35
CA ASN A 163 -32.13 31.98 7.04
C ASN A 163 -32.77 33.08 6.20
N THR A 164 -32.52 33.14 4.89
CA THR A 164 -33.20 34.10 4.00
C THR A 164 -34.71 33.90 3.99
N LEU A 165 -35.21 32.65 4.03
CA LEU A 165 -36.65 32.39 4.10
C LEU A 165 -37.32 32.96 5.38
N LYS A 166 -36.59 33.04 6.51
CA LYS A 166 -37.13 33.57 7.77
C LYS A 166 -37.29 35.09 7.73
N ASP A 167 -36.41 35.79 7.03
CA ASP A 167 -36.48 37.26 6.90
C ASP A 167 -37.67 37.69 6.01
N PHE A 168 -38.08 36.87 5.03
CA PHE A 168 -39.27 37.15 4.21
C PHE A 168 -40.60 36.86 4.93
N THR A 169 -40.65 35.96 5.91
CA THR A 169 -41.89 35.67 6.65
C THR A 169 -42.34 36.78 7.61
N ASN A 170 -41.50 37.80 7.84
CA ASN A 170 -41.81 38.96 8.68
C ASN A 170 -42.16 40.23 7.87
N LEU A 171 -42.17 40.17 6.54
CA LEU A 171 -42.63 41.28 5.70
C LEU A 171 -44.16 41.22 5.62
N THR A 172 -44.84 42.06 6.38
CA THR A 172 -46.29 42.26 6.23
C THR A 172 -46.60 42.89 4.87
N PRO A 173 -47.72 42.55 4.21
CA PRO A 173 -48.05 42.97 2.83
C PRO A 173 -48.20 44.48 2.57
N SER A 174 -47.90 45.36 3.52
CA SER A 174 -48.21 46.80 3.42
C SER A 174 -47.13 47.64 2.72
N THR A 175 -46.11 47.04 2.10
CA THR A 175 -44.98 47.77 1.49
C THR A 175 -44.70 47.46 0.02
N TYR A 176 -45.52 46.65 -0.66
CA TYR A 176 -45.31 46.35 -2.09
C TYR A 176 -45.92 47.45 -2.98
N ASN A 177 -45.06 48.35 -3.49
CA ASN A 177 -45.35 49.17 -4.66
C ASN A 177 -45.20 48.31 -5.93
N SER A 178 -46.14 48.44 -6.85
CA SER A 178 -46.47 47.53 -7.95
C SER A 178 -45.61 47.61 -9.22
N ASP A 179 -44.42 48.21 -9.19
CA ASP A 179 -43.79 48.70 -10.43
C ASP A 179 -42.50 47.96 -10.87
N ALA A 180 -42.32 46.68 -10.50
CA ALA A 180 -41.12 45.92 -10.88
C ALA A 180 -41.43 44.51 -11.40
N GLU A 181 -42.03 44.44 -12.59
CA GLU A 181 -42.16 43.22 -13.40
C GLU A 181 -41.25 43.30 -14.64
N GLU A 182 -39.94 43.10 -14.51
CA GLU A 182 -39.06 42.74 -15.64
C GLU A 182 -37.65 42.41 -15.11
N ASP A 183 -37.33 41.11 -14.99
CA ASP A 183 -35.97 40.51 -15.06
C ASP A 183 -35.80 39.29 -14.14
N CYS A 184 -36.47 38.16 -14.46
CA CYS A 184 -36.23 36.87 -13.80
C CYS A 184 -36.08 35.72 -14.80
N HIS A 185 -35.38 35.92 -15.92
CA HIS A 185 -35.24 34.88 -16.95
C HIS A 185 -33.88 34.17 -17.04
N ASN A 186 -32.94 34.39 -16.13
CA ASN A 186 -31.59 33.77 -16.21
C ASN A 186 -31.10 33.10 -14.91
N MET A 187 -31.96 32.38 -14.18
CA MET A 187 -31.49 31.40 -13.18
C MET A 187 -31.27 30.05 -13.85
N ILE A 188 -30.06 29.81 -14.36
CA ILE A 188 -29.58 28.45 -14.62
C ILE A 188 -29.57 27.73 -13.26
N THR A 189 -30.41 26.72 -13.12
CA THR A 189 -30.50 25.96 -11.87
C THR A 189 -29.27 25.06 -11.71
N ILE A 190 -28.65 25.08 -10.54
CA ILE A 190 -27.48 24.25 -10.15
C ILE A 190 -27.67 22.75 -10.48
N LYS A 191 -28.92 22.28 -10.57
CA LYS A 191 -29.27 20.92 -11.01
C LYS A 191 -28.75 20.57 -12.41
N ASP A 192 -28.68 21.53 -13.33
CA ASP A 192 -28.24 21.28 -14.70
C ASP A 192 -26.71 21.11 -14.79
N PHE A 193 -25.96 21.63 -13.82
CA PHE A 193 -24.50 21.52 -13.80
C PHE A 193 -24.00 20.16 -13.27
N ILE A 194 -24.73 19.52 -12.35
CA ILE A 194 -24.36 18.22 -11.74
C ILE A 194 -24.54 17.05 -12.74
N ILE A 195 -25.42 17.19 -13.72
CA ILE A 195 -25.66 16.16 -14.75
C ILE A 195 -24.54 16.13 -15.81
N LEU A 196 -23.83 17.24 -16.01
CA LEU A 196 -22.79 17.34 -17.03
C LEU A 196 -21.46 16.72 -16.56
N THR A 197 -21.12 16.81 -15.27
CA THR A 197 -19.85 16.26 -14.75
C THR A 197 -19.87 14.75 -14.50
N SER A 198 -21.06 14.13 -14.49
CA SER A 198 -21.23 12.69 -14.26
C SER A 198 -21.16 11.84 -15.53
N LYS A 199 -21.09 12.44 -16.74
CA LYS A 199 -21.02 11.71 -18.02
C LYS A 199 -19.63 11.62 -18.64
N GLU A 200 -18.61 12.28 -18.08
CA GLU A 200 -17.26 12.31 -18.67
C GLU A 200 -16.26 11.34 -18.00
N TYR A 201 -16.71 10.49 -17.06
CA TYR A 201 -15.84 9.61 -16.29
C TYR A 201 -16.21 8.11 -16.32
N ASP A 202 -16.99 7.67 -17.30
CA ASP A 202 -17.20 6.24 -17.62
C ASP A 202 -16.38 5.80 -18.85
#